data_AF-A0A661IB95-F1
#
_entry.id   AF-A0A661IB95-F1
#
_cell.length_a   1.000
_cell.length_b   1.000
_cell.length_c   1.000
_cell.angle_alpha   90.00
_cell.angle_beta   90.00
_cell.angle_gamma   90.00
#
_symmetry.space_group_name_H-M   'P 1'
#
loop_
_entity.id
_entity.type
_entity.pdbx_description
1 polymer ?
#
loop_
_entity_poly.entity_id
_entity_poly.type
_entity_poly.pdbx_seq_one_letter_code
_entity_poly.pdbx_strand_id
1 'polypeptide(L)'
;TNKDKEEQISKGTYLKTIKVDEQLKIILKSLNLELFSIPKKNQHIRLATTANTSAGGTSEDLTNKIKIHQDNINLAKRIVSILKIDIAAIDILIDDLSQSWREIGASVLEVNAKPQLGELSKLKYLLSKLVINNGEIPSIVVVGKYDKDLSQSLVKQSKNNDKKIGIVSSSGVYINDEMITNENKKLYDASKIVMNDPNVDSMILFIDTVQSLTQGFPIINTDLLVIDTLVNDINLVGEVIDYFSTTIVMMDKASEYLEDFTPLLKNGNIKAYAKATVTKKIKEILR
;
A
#
# COMPACT_ATOMS: atom_id res chain seq x y z
N THR A 1 -15.62 29.40 19.38
CA THR A 1 -17.05 29.70 19.54
C THR A 1 -17.88 28.83 18.59
N ASN A 2 -19.22 28.85 18.66
CA ASN A 2 -20.03 28.15 17.64
C ASN A 2 -19.82 28.74 16.24
N LYS A 3 -19.65 30.07 16.13
CA LYS A 3 -19.31 30.74 14.88
C LYS A 3 -18.03 30.18 14.24
N ASP A 4 -16.94 30.04 15.02
CA ASP A 4 -15.69 29.49 14.50
C ASP A 4 -15.85 28.02 14.09
N LYS A 5 -16.68 27.26 14.81
CA LYS A 5 -16.95 25.85 14.49
C LYS A 5 -17.79 25.71 13.24
N GLU A 6 -18.79 26.56 13.04
CA GLU A 6 -19.60 26.61 11.82
C GLU A 6 -18.74 26.91 10.59
N GLU A 7 -17.77 27.83 10.72
CA GLU A 7 -16.79 28.11 9.66
C GLU A 7 -15.86 26.92 9.38
N GLN A 8 -15.51 26.13 10.38
CA GLN A 8 -14.71 24.92 10.17
C GLN A 8 -15.54 23.75 9.63
N ILE A 9 -16.81 23.63 10.01
CA ILE A 9 -17.73 22.61 9.50
C ILE A 9 -17.94 22.81 7.99
N SER A 10 -18.10 24.06 7.54
CA SER A 10 -18.23 24.37 6.10
C SER A 10 -16.96 24.02 5.30
N LYS A 11 -15.81 23.90 5.97
CA LYS A 11 -14.53 23.42 5.41
C LYS A 11 -14.35 21.89 5.50
N GLY A 12 -15.38 21.15 5.90
CA GLY A 12 -15.37 19.68 5.92
C GLY A 12 -14.77 19.05 7.18
N THR A 13 -14.68 19.78 8.29
CA THR A 13 -14.22 19.23 9.58
C THR A 13 -15.35 18.51 10.35
N TYR A 14 -14.98 17.59 11.25
CA TYR A 14 -15.92 16.82 12.09
C TYR A 14 -16.32 17.50 13.41
N LEU A 15 -16.10 18.81 13.55
CA LEU A 15 -16.49 19.54 14.76
C LEU A 15 -18.02 19.62 14.87
N LYS A 16 -18.55 19.62 16.09
CA LYS A 16 -19.95 19.96 16.34
C LYS A 16 -20.07 21.23 17.18
N THR A 17 -21.13 21.98 16.92
CA THR A 17 -21.50 23.15 17.73
C THR A 17 -21.91 22.71 19.12
N ILE A 18 -21.67 23.58 20.10
CA ILE A 18 -22.15 23.41 21.47
C ILE A 18 -23.65 23.69 21.42
N LYS A 19 -24.45 22.72 21.86
CA LYS A 19 -25.90 22.85 21.95
C LYS A 19 -26.29 23.31 23.35
N VAL A 20 -27.32 24.15 23.41
CA VAL A 20 -27.96 24.51 24.69
C VAL A 20 -29.04 23.49 24.97
N ASP A 21 -28.69 22.47 25.74
CA ASP A 21 -29.60 21.39 26.17
C ASP A 21 -29.79 21.40 27.69
N GLU A 22 -30.62 20.49 28.19
CA GLU A 22 -30.87 20.37 29.64
C GLU A 22 -29.60 19.98 30.42
N GLN A 23 -28.70 19.22 29.80
CA GLN A 23 -27.43 18.86 30.43
C GLN A 23 -26.57 20.11 30.68
N LEU A 24 -26.45 20.99 29.69
CA LEU A 24 -25.73 22.25 29.85
C LEU A 24 -26.35 23.11 30.97
N LYS A 25 -27.68 23.22 31.01
CA LYS A 25 -28.38 24.00 32.05
C LYS A 25 -28.10 23.45 33.46
N ILE A 26 -28.10 22.13 33.62
CA ILE A 26 -27.76 21.46 34.89
C ILE A 26 -26.33 21.78 35.31
N ILE A 27 -25.37 21.71 34.37
CA ILE A 27 -23.96 22.02 34.65
C ILE A 27 -23.81 23.47 35.09
N LEU A 28 -24.41 24.42 34.37
CA LEU A 28 -24.34 25.84 34.74
C LEU A 28 -24.94 26.08 36.12
N LYS A 29 -26.10 25.50 36.42
CA LYS A 29 -26.74 25.61 37.73
C LYS A 29 -25.87 25.07 38.86
N SER A 30 -25.15 23.97 38.63
CA SER A 30 -24.20 23.42 39.63
C SER A 30 -23.02 24.35 39.93
N LEU A 31 -22.71 25.28 39.02
CA LEU A 31 -21.69 26.30 39.16
C LEU A 31 -22.25 27.64 39.65
N ASN A 32 -23.54 27.70 40.04
CA ASN A 32 -24.28 28.93 40.33
C ASN A 32 -24.27 29.93 39.16
N LEU A 33 -24.35 29.42 37.93
CA LEU A 33 -24.42 30.20 36.70
C LEU A 33 -25.73 29.94 35.97
N GLU A 34 -26.12 30.92 35.16
CA GLU A 34 -27.24 30.86 34.23
C GLU A 34 -26.73 31.11 32.81
N LEU A 35 -27.57 30.85 31.80
CA LEU A 35 -27.15 30.95 30.39
C LEU A 35 -26.66 32.35 29.99
N PHE A 36 -27.22 33.39 30.63
CA PHE A 36 -26.87 34.79 30.41
C PHE A 36 -25.86 35.34 31.43
N SER A 37 -25.34 34.48 32.32
CA SER A 37 -24.24 34.89 33.20
C SER A 37 -23.01 35.26 32.37
N ILE A 38 -22.35 36.36 32.73
CA ILE A 38 -21.12 36.82 32.09
C ILE A 38 -19.93 36.22 32.86
N PRO A 39 -19.13 35.33 32.26
CA PRO A 39 -17.96 34.77 32.91
C PRO A 39 -16.94 35.87 33.22
N LYS A 40 -16.19 35.72 34.32
CA LYS A 40 -15.02 36.58 34.56
C LYS A 40 -14.00 36.39 33.45
N LYS A 41 -13.18 37.41 33.21
CA LYS A 41 -12.06 37.31 32.25
C LYS A 41 -11.19 36.09 32.61
N ASN A 42 -10.88 35.26 31.61
CA ASN A 42 -10.12 34.02 31.73
C ASN A 42 -10.76 32.91 32.60
N GLN A 43 -12.04 33.04 32.96
CA GLN A 43 -12.74 31.96 33.65
C GLN A 43 -13.07 30.84 32.67
N HIS A 44 -12.55 29.64 32.93
CA HIS A 44 -12.91 28.44 32.20
C HIS A 44 -14.19 27.83 32.79
N ILE A 45 -15.21 27.66 31.95
CA ILE A 45 -16.47 27.02 32.32
C ILE A 45 -16.60 25.76 31.50
N ARG A 46 -16.73 24.62 32.18
CA ARG A 46 -17.01 23.34 31.54
C ARG A 46 -18.48 23.32 31.11
N LEU A 47 -18.74 23.03 29.84
CA LEU A 47 -20.08 23.06 29.25
C LEU A 47 -20.65 21.66 28.97
N ALA A 48 -19.86 20.61 29.19
CA ALA A 48 -20.27 19.21 29.02
C ALA A 48 -19.56 18.31 30.04
N THR A 49 -20.19 17.21 30.46
CA THR A 49 -19.56 16.25 31.38
C THR A 49 -18.55 15.33 30.68
N THR A 50 -18.52 15.28 29.34
CA THR A 50 -17.57 14.46 28.58
C THR A 50 -16.80 15.33 27.57
N ALA A 51 -15.57 14.91 27.26
CA ALA A 51 -14.70 15.57 26.30
C ALA A 51 -14.94 15.06 24.86
N ASN A 52 -16.20 14.98 24.44
CA ASN A 52 -16.57 14.42 23.14
C ASN A 52 -16.78 15.53 22.10
N THR A 53 -16.22 15.37 20.90
CA THR A 53 -16.44 16.28 19.76
C THR A 53 -17.92 16.40 19.41
N SER A 54 -18.69 15.32 19.59
CA SER A 54 -20.14 15.29 19.37
C SER A 54 -20.95 16.19 20.31
N ALA A 55 -20.44 16.42 21.53
CA ALA A 55 -20.99 17.33 22.52
C ALA A 55 -20.42 18.76 22.39
N GLY A 56 -19.66 19.03 21.32
CA GLY A 56 -18.99 20.31 21.13
C GLY A 56 -17.64 20.41 21.85
N GLY A 57 -17.00 19.29 22.18
CA GLY A 57 -15.57 19.27 22.47
C GLY A 57 -14.72 19.66 21.26
N THR A 58 -13.46 19.96 21.50
CA THR A 58 -12.44 20.20 20.47
C THR A 58 -11.38 19.10 20.54
N SER A 59 -10.83 18.72 19.41
CA SER A 59 -9.66 17.85 19.34
C SER A 59 -8.44 18.69 19.01
N GLU A 60 -7.31 18.39 19.65
CA GLU A 60 -6.04 19.04 19.36
C GLU A 60 -4.99 17.98 19.01
N ASP A 61 -4.31 18.16 17.88
CA ASP A 61 -3.16 17.32 17.54
C ASP A 61 -1.93 17.80 18.32
N LEU A 62 -1.46 16.96 19.22
CA LEU A 62 -0.30 17.23 20.06
C LEU A 62 1.00 16.64 19.53
N THR A 63 0.97 15.85 18.45
CA THR A 63 2.11 15.04 17.96
C THR A 63 3.38 15.87 17.76
N ASN A 64 3.24 17.08 17.22
CA ASN A 64 4.35 18.00 16.97
C ASN A 64 4.43 19.16 17.98
N LYS A 65 3.51 19.21 18.96
CA LYS A 65 3.43 20.29 19.96
C LYS A 65 4.08 19.91 21.29
N ILE A 66 4.11 18.62 21.61
CA ILE A 66 4.72 18.12 22.84
C ILE A 66 5.72 17.01 22.52
N LYS A 67 6.76 16.91 23.34
CA LYS A 67 7.71 15.78 23.28
C LYS A 67 7.12 14.61 24.06
N ILE A 68 6.46 13.68 23.38
CA ILE A 68 5.91 12.47 23.99
C ILE A 68 7.05 11.61 24.54
N HIS A 69 6.94 11.14 25.79
CA HIS A 69 7.95 10.28 26.40
C HIS A 69 8.05 8.93 25.68
N GLN A 70 9.27 8.42 25.50
CA GLN A 70 9.51 7.18 24.76
C GLN A 70 8.81 5.96 25.40
N ASP A 71 8.69 5.93 26.72
CA ASP A 71 7.98 4.85 27.42
C ASP A 71 6.50 4.78 27.05
N ASN A 72 5.84 5.91 26.80
CA ASN A 72 4.43 5.95 26.40
C ASN A 72 4.25 5.42 24.98
N ILE A 73 5.18 5.75 24.08
CA ILE A 73 5.23 5.19 22.72
C ILE A 73 5.46 3.67 22.78
N ASN A 74 6.37 3.22 23.65
CA ASN A 74 6.67 1.80 23.81
C ASN A 74 5.49 1.03 24.40
N LEU A 75 4.74 1.64 25.33
CA LEU A 75 3.49 1.07 25.86
C LEU A 75 2.48 0.84 24.72
N ALA A 76 2.24 1.86 23.90
CA ALA A 76 1.34 1.74 22.75
C ALA A 76 1.77 0.63 21.78
N LYS A 77 3.05 0.59 21.40
CA LYS A 77 3.60 -0.48 20.53
C LYS A 77 3.43 -1.88 21.13
N ARG A 78 3.65 -2.02 22.44
CA ARG A 78 3.48 -3.29 23.15
C ARG A 78 2.03 -3.76 23.14
N ILE A 79 1.08 -2.86 23.36
CA ILE A 79 -0.36 -3.17 23.31
C ILE A 79 -0.74 -3.71 21.92
N VAL A 80 -0.36 -2.99 20.87
CA VAL A 80 -0.62 -3.38 19.47
C VAL A 80 -0.02 -4.75 19.15
N SER A 81 1.23 -4.99 19.57
CA SER A 81 1.91 -6.26 19.37
C SER A 81 1.23 -7.44 20.08
N ILE A 82 0.78 -7.26 21.32
CA ILE A 82 0.07 -8.29 22.09
C ILE A 82 -1.27 -8.65 21.41
N LEU A 83 -1.98 -7.64 20.88
CA LEU A 83 -3.27 -7.84 20.23
C LEU A 83 -3.17 -8.34 18.78
N LYS A 84 -1.95 -8.36 18.20
CA LYS A 84 -1.69 -8.77 16.81
C LYS A 84 -2.52 -7.98 15.78
N ILE A 85 -2.57 -6.67 15.96
CA ILE A 85 -3.24 -5.74 15.03
C ILE A 85 -2.15 -4.88 14.40
N ASP A 86 -2.22 -4.57 13.11
CA ASP A 86 -1.18 -3.75 12.46
C ASP A 86 -1.36 -2.25 12.73
N ILE A 87 -2.62 -1.81 12.85
CA ILE A 87 -3.00 -0.41 13.08
C ILE A 87 -4.07 -0.34 14.18
N ALA A 88 -3.85 0.48 15.20
CA ALA A 88 -4.84 0.75 16.24
C ALA A 88 -4.83 2.21 16.70
N ALA A 89 -5.98 2.70 17.18
CA ALA A 89 -6.05 3.87 18.07
C ALA A 89 -6.13 3.37 19.52
N ILE A 90 -5.32 3.93 20.40
CA ILE A 90 -5.27 3.57 21.81
C ILE A 90 -5.63 4.79 22.63
N ASP A 91 -6.69 4.66 23.42
CA ASP A 91 -7.14 5.71 24.30
C ASP A 91 -6.47 5.53 25.66
N ILE A 92 -5.60 6.48 26.01
CA ILE A 92 -4.80 6.44 27.24
C ILE A 92 -5.17 7.65 28.10
N LEU A 93 -5.52 7.39 29.36
CA LEU A 93 -5.61 8.40 30.40
C LEU A 93 -4.27 8.50 31.12
N ILE A 94 -3.63 9.67 31.03
CA ILE A 94 -2.33 9.98 31.63
C ILE A 94 -2.29 11.47 31.96
N ASP A 95 -1.68 11.84 33.08
CA ASP A 95 -1.64 13.24 33.53
C ASP A 95 -0.73 14.10 32.65
N ASP A 96 0.42 13.56 32.20
CA ASP A 96 1.37 14.24 31.32
C ASP A 96 2.04 13.28 30.35
N LEU A 97 1.73 13.40 29.06
CA LEU A 97 2.31 12.59 27.99
C LEU A 97 3.82 12.77 27.79
N SER A 98 4.41 13.85 28.32
CA SER A 98 5.86 14.11 28.26
C SER A 98 6.67 13.40 29.33
N GLN A 99 6.00 12.83 30.34
CA GLN A 99 6.59 12.03 31.40
C GLN A 99 6.33 10.54 31.19
N SER A 100 7.12 9.68 31.83
CA SER A 100 6.96 8.23 31.70
C SER A 100 5.73 7.74 32.45
N TRP A 101 4.85 6.96 31.79
CA TRP A 101 3.75 6.25 32.45
C TRP A 101 4.22 5.33 33.60
N ARG A 102 5.50 4.95 33.63
CA ARG A 102 6.07 4.13 34.69
C ARG A 102 6.21 4.88 36.01
N GLU A 103 6.32 6.21 35.94
CA GLU A 103 6.54 7.09 37.09
C GLU A 103 5.22 7.69 37.58
N ILE A 104 4.39 8.19 36.65
CA ILE A 104 3.14 8.89 36.97
C ILE A 104 1.90 8.00 36.85
N GLY A 105 2.05 6.79 36.32
CA GLY A 105 0.94 5.91 35.98
C GLY A 105 0.24 6.28 34.67
N ALA A 106 -0.53 5.33 34.14
CA ALA A 106 -1.46 5.56 33.03
C ALA A 106 -2.53 4.46 33.04
N SER A 107 -3.71 4.77 32.50
CA SER A 107 -4.78 3.79 32.28
C SER A 107 -5.10 3.68 30.80
N VAL A 108 -5.07 2.48 30.25
CA VAL A 108 -5.57 2.20 28.89
C VAL A 108 -7.07 2.01 28.99
N LEU A 109 -7.83 2.86 28.31
CA LEU A 109 -9.30 2.83 28.34
C LEU A 109 -9.87 1.94 27.24
N GLU A 110 -9.36 2.09 26.02
CA GLU A 110 -9.83 1.38 24.83
C GLU A 110 -8.70 1.15 23.83
N VAL A 111 -8.82 0.08 23.04
CA VAL A 111 -7.98 -0.17 21.86
C VAL A 111 -8.87 -0.46 20.66
N ASN A 112 -8.85 0.45 19.69
CA ASN A 112 -9.68 0.42 18.50
C ASN A 112 -8.88 -0.07 17.28
N ALA A 113 -9.24 -1.24 16.73
CA ALA A 113 -8.60 -1.84 15.55
C ALA A 113 -8.89 -1.11 14.22
N LYS A 114 -9.89 -0.22 14.22
CA LYS A 114 -10.30 0.57 13.05
C LYS A 114 -10.28 2.06 13.40
N PRO A 115 -9.10 2.66 13.54
CA PRO A 115 -9.00 4.06 13.94
C PRO A 115 -9.55 4.99 12.86
N GLN A 116 -10.18 6.07 13.31
CA GLN A 116 -10.51 7.19 12.43
C GLN A 116 -9.23 7.99 12.17
N LEU A 117 -8.64 7.82 10.98
CA LEU A 117 -7.37 8.44 10.62
C LEU A 117 -7.50 9.96 10.35
N GLY A 118 -8.72 10.49 10.28
CA GLY A 118 -8.98 11.92 10.11
C GLY A 118 -8.45 12.43 8.77
N GLU A 119 -7.42 13.28 8.84
CA GLU A 119 -6.84 13.96 7.66
C GLU A 119 -6.24 13.00 6.63
N LEU A 120 -6.39 13.36 5.35
CA LEU A 120 -5.79 12.66 4.20
C LEU A 120 -4.27 12.49 4.33
N SER A 121 -3.58 13.40 5.03
CA SER A 121 -2.13 13.35 5.28
C SER A 121 -1.72 12.09 6.06
N LYS A 122 -2.48 11.74 7.11
CA LYS A 122 -2.24 10.55 7.95
C LYS A 122 -2.50 9.27 7.18
N LEU A 123 -3.56 9.24 6.36
CA LEU A 123 -3.85 8.13 5.46
C LEU A 123 -2.73 7.94 4.42
N LYS A 124 -2.24 9.02 3.79
CA LYS A 124 -1.13 8.96 2.83
C LYS A 124 0.15 8.42 3.46
N TYR A 125 0.46 8.84 4.69
CA TYR A 125 1.61 8.32 5.42
C TYR A 125 1.47 6.82 5.72
N LEU A 126 0.30 6.37 6.16
CA LEU A 126 0.06 4.94 6.39
C LEU A 126 0.15 4.13 5.11
N LEU A 127 -0.49 4.59 4.03
CA LEU A 127 -0.40 3.96 2.72
C LEU A 127 1.05 3.90 2.23
N SER A 128 1.87 4.93 2.43
CA SER A 128 3.28 4.88 2.01
C SER A 128 4.15 3.91 2.81
N LYS A 129 3.68 3.45 3.98
CA LYS A 129 4.34 2.41 4.78
C LYS A 129 3.82 1.01 4.48
N LEU A 130 2.56 0.88 4.08
CA LEU A 130 1.92 -0.40 3.78
C LEU A 130 2.01 -0.80 2.30
N VAL A 131 1.95 0.18 1.41
CA VAL A 131 1.98 -0.02 -0.04
C VAL A 131 3.43 0.10 -0.51
N ILE A 132 4.05 -1.05 -0.69
CA ILE A 132 5.40 -1.17 -1.26
C ILE A 132 5.28 -1.03 -2.78
N ASN A 133 6.28 -0.40 -3.42
CA ASN A 133 6.38 -0.28 -4.88
C ASN A 133 5.11 0.30 -5.56
N ASN A 134 4.46 1.30 -4.94
CA ASN A 134 3.21 1.88 -5.42
C ASN A 134 2.04 0.87 -5.61
N GLY A 135 2.14 -0.32 -5.00
CA GLY A 135 1.15 -1.39 -5.13
C GLY A 135 1.34 -2.24 -6.38
N GLU A 136 2.47 -2.09 -7.08
CA GLU A 136 2.84 -2.89 -8.24
C GLU A 136 3.58 -4.15 -7.81
N ILE A 137 3.13 -5.30 -8.30
CA ILE A 137 3.87 -6.56 -8.19
C ILE A 137 5.09 -6.53 -9.13
N PRO A 138 6.31 -6.83 -8.65
CA PRO A 138 7.46 -6.99 -9.51
C PRO A 138 7.18 -8.01 -10.63
N SER A 139 7.46 -7.64 -11.88
CA SER A 139 7.01 -8.42 -13.03
C SER A 139 8.03 -8.52 -14.15
N ILE A 140 8.01 -9.68 -14.82
CA ILE A 140 8.73 -9.93 -16.06
C ILE A 140 7.70 -10.24 -17.14
N VAL A 141 7.73 -9.51 -18.25
CA VAL A 141 6.94 -9.84 -19.44
C VAL A 141 7.83 -10.55 -20.43
N VAL A 142 7.38 -11.70 -20.92
CA VAL A 142 8.04 -12.48 -21.97
C VAL A 142 7.11 -12.50 -23.17
N VAL A 143 7.49 -11.82 -24.25
CA VAL A 143 6.85 -11.94 -25.55
C VAL A 143 7.39 -13.21 -26.19
N GLY A 144 6.58 -14.26 -26.21
CA GLY A 144 7.00 -15.61 -26.56
C GLY A 144 6.08 -16.67 -25.97
N LYS A 145 6.24 -17.90 -26.46
CA LYS A 145 5.51 -19.06 -25.93
C LYS A 145 5.97 -19.37 -24.51
N TYR A 146 5.11 -20.07 -23.78
CA TYR A 146 5.46 -20.61 -22.47
C TYR A 146 6.74 -21.45 -22.54
N ASP A 147 7.73 -21.08 -21.73
CA ASP A 147 8.98 -21.82 -21.57
C ASP A 147 9.04 -22.44 -20.17
N LYS A 148 8.96 -23.77 -20.13
CA LYS A 148 8.97 -24.55 -18.90
C LYS A 148 10.33 -24.52 -18.21
N ASP A 149 11.43 -24.54 -18.96
CA ASP A 149 12.78 -24.60 -18.40
C ASP A 149 13.15 -23.25 -17.77
N LEU A 150 12.81 -22.15 -18.46
CA LEU A 150 12.91 -20.80 -17.90
C LEU A 150 12.08 -20.67 -16.63
N SER A 151 10.82 -21.12 -16.68
CA SER A 151 9.91 -21.09 -15.54
C SER A 151 10.48 -21.83 -14.33
N GLN A 152 10.95 -23.07 -14.51
CA GLN A 152 11.54 -23.87 -13.44
C GLN A 152 12.81 -23.23 -12.86
N SER A 153 13.65 -22.64 -13.70
CA SER A 153 14.85 -21.93 -13.27
C SER A 153 14.50 -20.74 -12.37
N LEU A 154 13.50 -19.94 -12.76
CA LEU A 154 13.04 -18.78 -12.00
C LEU A 154 12.34 -19.19 -10.71
N VAL A 155 11.50 -20.23 -10.72
CA VAL A 155 10.89 -20.78 -9.51
C VAL A 155 11.96 -21.24 -8.50
N LYS A 156 12.99 -21.95 -8.96
CA LYS A 156 14.11 -22.36 -8.11
C LYS A 156 14.84 -21.16 -7.51
N GLN A 157 15.05 -20.12 -8.30
CA GLN A 157 15.71 -18.90 -7.84
C GLN A 157 14.86 -18.13 -6.81
N SER A 158 13.56 -17.99 -7.03
CA SER A 158 12.64 -17.36 -6.07
C SER A 158 12.61 -18.10 -4.74
N LYS A 159 12.52 -19.44 -4.79
CA LYS A 159 12.56 -20.31 -3.59
C LYS A 159 13.86 -20.14 -2.79
N ASN A 160 15.00 -19.98 -3.45
CA ASN A 160 16.28 -19.74 -2.76
C ASN A 160 16.34 -18.41 -2.01
N ASN A 161 15.44 -17.47 -2.31
CA ASN A 161 15.31 -16.18 -1.65
C ASN A 161 14.05 -16.12 -0.75
N ASP A 162 13.47 -17.26 -0.39
CA ASP A 162 12.23 -17.36 0.40
C ASP A 162 11.03 -16.62 -0.19
N LYS A 163 10.98 -16.49 -1.52
CA LYS A 163 9.89 -15.85 -2.28
C LYS A 163 9.09 -16.85 -3.11
N LYS A 164 7.84 -16.49 -3.42
CA LYS A 164 7.00 -17.18 -4.41
C LYS A 164 6.82 -16.36 -5.67
N ILE A 165 6.71 -17.06 -6.79
CA ILE A 165 6.50 -16.46 -8.11
C ILE A 165 5.24 -17.01 -8.75
N GLY A 166 4.44 -16.14 -9.35
CA GLY A 166 3.32 -16.52 -10.18
C GLY A 166 3.69 -16.50 -11.66
N ILE A 167 3.20 -17.46 -12.43
CA ILE A 167 3.47 -17.55 -13.87
C ILE A 167 2.13 -17.61 -14.59
N VAL A 168 1.94 -16.72 -15.55
CA VAL A 168 0.75 -16.65 -16.40
C VAL A 168 1.18 -16.93 -17.82
N SER A 169 0.51 -17.88 -18.47
CA SER A 169 0.76 -18.23 -19.86
C SER A 169 -0.49 -18.77 -20.54
N SER A 170 -0.42 -18.96 -21.85
CA SER A 170 -1.44 -19.68 -22.62
C SER A 170 -1.61 -21.15 -22.17
N SER A 171 -0.63 -21.72 -21.48
CA SER A 171 -0.68 -23.09 -20.94
C SER A 171 -1.27 -23.17 -19.52
N GLY A 172 -1.62 -22.04 -18.91
CA GLY A 172 -2.22 -21.98 -17.57
C GLY A 172 -1.53 -20.98 -16.64
N VAL A 173 -2.08 -20.92 -15.42
CA VAL A 173 -1.58 -20.12 -14.29
C VAL A 173 -0.94 -21.04 -13.27
N TYR A 174 0.26 -20.68 -12.83
CA TYR A 174 1.05 -21.42 -11.87
C TYR A 174 1.47 -20.52 -10.72
N ILE A 175 1.59 -21.08 -9.52
CA ILE A 175 2.28 -20.45 -8.39
C ILE A 175 3.39 -21.41 -7.99
N ASN A 176 4.63 -20.95 -8.10
CA ASN A 176 5.81 -21.81 -8.13
C ASN A 176 5.64 -22.92 -9.19
N ASP A 177 5.70 -24.19 -8.76
CA ASP A 177 5.56 -25.36 -9.63
C ASP A 177 4.12 -25.91 -9.66
N GLU A 178 3.22 -25.33 -8.87
CA GLU A 178 1.84 -25.79 -8.75
C GLU A 178 0.95 -25.10 -9.79
N MET A 179 0.27 -25.90 -10.60
CA MET A 179 -0.73 -25.40 -11.53
C MET A 179 -2.02 -25.07 -10.78
N ILE A 180 -2.40 -23.80 -10.78
CA ILE A 180 -3.64 -23.31 -10.14
C ILE A 180 -4.82 -23.51 -11.08
N THR A 181 -4.63 -23.26 -12.37
CA THR A 181 -5.65 -23.50 -13.39
C THR A 181 -5.03 -23.58 -14.77
N ASN A 182 -5.60 -24.43 -15.63
CA ASN A 182 -5.32 -24.51 -17.06
C ASN A 182 -6.54 -24.13 -17.92
N GLU A 183 -7.58 -23.58 -17.29
CA GLU A 183 -8.73 -23.07 -18.03
C GLU A 183 -8.26 -21.99 -18.99
N ASN A 184 -8.84 -21.97 -20.20
CA ASN A 184 -8.54 -20.97 -21.21
C ASN A 184 -9.09 -19.61 -20.79
N LYS A 185 -8.42 -18.98 -19.83
CA LYS A 185 -8.67 -17.62 -19.36
C LYS A 185 -7.86 -16.66 -20.21
N LYS A 186 -8.46 -15.52 -20.51
CA LYS A 186 -7.73 -14.42 -21.13
C LYS A 186 -6.64 -13.92 -20.18
N LEU A 187 -5.55 -13.37 -20.74
CA LEU A 187 -4.36 -12.95 -20.00
C LEU A 187 -4.68 -12.06 -18.80
N TYR A 188 -5.61 -11.12 -18.96
CA TYR A 188 -6.00 -10.18 -17.91
C TYR A 188 -6.63 -10.88 -16.70
N ASP A 189 -7.61 -11.76 -16.95
CA ASP A 189 -8.30 -12.51 -15.89
C ASP A 189 -7.39 -13.57 -15.24
N ALA A 190 -6.52 -14.20 -16.03
CA ALA A 190 -5.50 -15.12 -15.53
C ALA A 190 -4.49 -14.43 -14.60
N SER A 191 -4.05 -13.21 -14.97
CA SER A 191 -3.11 -12.43 -14.16
C SER A 191 -3.71 -11.97 -12.83
N LYS A 192 -5.02 -11.69 -12.78
CA LYS A 192 -5.71 -11.36 -11.53
C LYS A 192 -5.65 -12.47 -10.48
N ILE A 193 -5.55 -13.74 -10.89
CA ILE A 193 -5.40 -14.86 -9.94
C ILE A 193 -4.09 -14.71 -9.19
N VAL A 194 -3.01 -14.42 -9.93
CA VAL A 194 -1.67 -14.21 -9.37
C VAL A 194 -1.60 -12.93 -8.54
N MET A 195 -2.09 -11.80 -9.07
CA MET A 195 -2.01 -10.50 -8.40
C MET A 195 -2.82 -10.40 -7.10
N ASN A 196 -3.86 -11.23 -6.95
CA ASN A 196 -4.69 -11.26 -5.75
C ASN A 196 -4.25 -12.31 -4.71
N ASP A 197 -3.22 -13.12 -5.00
CA ASP A 197 -2.67 -14.04 -4.01
C ASP A 197 -1.66 -13.31 -3.11
N PRO A 198 -1.94 -13.14 -1.81
CA PRO A 198 -1.07 -12.40 -0.90
C PRO A 198 0.27 -13.10 -0.64
N ASN A 199 0.45 -14.34 -1.08
CA ASN A 199 1.69 -15.09 -0.93
C ASN A 199 2.62 -14.96 -2.15
N VAL A 200 2.20 -14.29 -3.22
CA VAL A 200 3.02 -14.14 -4.43
C VAL A 200 3.81 -12.84 -4.37
N ASP A 201 5.13 -12.94 -4.52
CA ASP A 201 6.05 -11.80 -4.43
C ASP A 201 6.43 -11.22 -5.80
N SER A 202 6.26 -11.99 -6.87
CA SER A 202 6.63 -11.59 -8.23
C SER A 202 5.85 -12.37 -9.28
N MET A 203 5.77 -11.85 -10.51
CA MET A 203 5.01 -12.46 -11.59
C MET A 203 5.77 -12.53 -12.91
N ILE A 204 5.53 -13.57 -13.70
CA ILE A 204 5.97 -13.68 -15.09
C ILE A 204 4.74 -13.80 -15.98
N LEU A 205 4.69 -12.98 -17.03
CA LEU A 205 3.62 -12.97 -18.03
C LEU A 205 4.18 -13.41 -19.38
N PHE A 206 3.79 -14.60 -19.85
CA PHE A 206 4.06 -15.03 -21.23
C PHE A 206 2.94 -14.55 -22.15
N ILE A 207 3.32 -13.84 -23.21
CA ILE A 207 2.41 -13.28 -24.20
C ILE A 207 2.86 -13.77 -25.57
N ASP A 208 2.12 -14.73 -26.15
CA ASP A 208 2.44 -15.38 -27.42
C ASP A 208 1.53 -14.96 -28.58
N THR A 209 0.50 -14.16 -28.31
CA THR A 209 -0.43 -13.66 -29.32
C THR A 209 -1.07 -12.32 -28.94
N VAL A 210 -1.36 -11.50 -29.96
CA VAL A 210 -2.16 -10.26 -29.84
C VAL A 210 -3.55 -10.53 -29.26
N GLN A 211 -4.15 -11.70 -29.50
CA GLN A 211 -5.50 -11.99 -28.97
C GLN A 211 -5.55 -11.98 -27.44
N SER A 212 -4.43 -12.30 -26.79
CA SER A 212 -4.28 -12.24 -25.33
C SER A 212 -4.40 -10.82 -24.79
N LEU A 213 -4.14 -9.80 -25.61
CA LEU A 213 -4.14 -8.37 -25.26
C LEU A 213 -5.50 -7.69 -25.50
N THR A 214 -6.52 -8.42 -25.94
CA THR A 214 -7.85 -7.84 -26.24
C THR A 214 -8.57 -7.21 -25.04
N GLN A 215 -8.16 -7.53 -23.81
CA GLN A 215 -8.63 -6.90 -22.57
C GLN A 215 -7.66 -5.82 -22.04
N GLY A 216 -6.61 -5.50 -22.77
CA GLY A 216 -5.49 -4.68 -22.33
C GLY A 216 -4.46 -5.46 -21.50
N PHE A 217 -3.41 -4.75 -21.09
CA PHE A 217 -2.37 -5.30 -20.23
C PHE A 217 -2.84 -5.35 -18.77
N PRO A 218 -2.53 -6.44 -18.04
CA PRO A 218 -2.91 -6.59 -16.63
C PRO A 218 -2.09 -5.72 -15.67
N ILE A 219 -0.95 -5.21 -16.14
CA ILE A 219 0.02 -4.44 -15.36
C ILE A 219 0.30 -3.11 -16.07
N ILE A 220 0.56 -2.06 -15.30
CA ILE A 220 0.85 -0.71 -15.83
C ILE A 220 2.30 -0.61 -16.29
N ASN A 221 3.22 -1.19 -15.52
CA ASN A 221 4.65 -1.22 -15.79
C ASN A 221 5.18 -2.66 -15.66
N THR A 222 6.32 -2.92 -16.29
CA THR A 222 7.10 -4.15 -16.07
C THR A 222 8.57 -3.84 -15.82
N ASP A 223 9.19 -4.56 -14.89
CA ASP A 223 10.60 -4.37 -14.52
C ASP A 223 11.54 -4.84 -15.61
N LEU A 224 11.13 -5.85 -16.37
CA LEU A 224 11.89 -6.44 -17.45
C LEU A 224 10.97 -6.94 -18.57
N LEU A 225 11.16 -6.40 -19.77
CA LEU A 225 10.54 -6.90 -20.99
C LEU A 225 11.54 -7.77 -21.75
N VAL A 226 11.17 -9.03 -21.96
CA VAL A 226 11.90 -10.03 -22.74
C VAL A 226 11.13 -10.31 -24.02
N ILE A 227 11.81 -10.34 -25.15
CA ILE A 227 11.26 -10.71 -26.45
C ILE A 227 12.03 -11.92 -26.95
N ASP A 228 11.35 -13.05 -27.08
CA ASP A 228 11.89 -14.24 -27.72
C ASP A 228 12.01 -13.98 -29.23
N THR A 229 13.20 -14.10 -29.81
CA THR A 229 13.47 -13.83 -31.23
C THR A 229 12.77 -14.83 -32.15
N LEU A 230 12.31 -15.97 -31.62
CA LEU A 230 11.47 -16.91 -32.36
C LEU A 230 10.07 -16.35 -32.62
N VAL A 231 9.69 -15.25 -31.97
CA VAL A 231 8.44 -14.54 -32.24
C VAL A 231 8.55 -13.82 -33.57
N ASN A 232 7.85 -14.36 -34.57
CA ASN A 232 7.74 -13.75 -35.89
C ASN A 232 6.54 -12.78 -36.00
N ASP A 233 5.71 -12.67 -34.97
CA ASP A 233 4.56 -11.75 -34.94
C ASP A 233 5.00 -10.33 -34.59
N ILE A 234 5.32 -9.56 -35.63
CA ILE A 234 5.78 -8.17 -35.51
C ILE A 234 4.69 -7.27 -34.89
N ASN A 235 3.42 -7.57 -35.10
CA ASN A 235 2.32 -6.77 -34.54
C ASN A 235 2.26 -6.95 -33.01
N LEU A 236 2.39 -8.20 -32.54
CA LEU A 236 2.48 -8.48 -31.10
C LEU A 236 3.65 -7.75 -30.46
N VAL A 237 4.83 -7.87 -31.06
CA VAL A 237 6.04 -7.19 -30.56
C VAL A 237 5.83 -5.68 -30.53
N GLY A 238 5.23 -5.11 -31.58
CA GLY A 238 4.88 -3.69 -31.65
C GLY A 238 3.95 -3.25 -30.52
N GLU A 239 2.82 -3.93 -30.32
CA GLU A 239 1.85 -3.59 -29.26
C GLU A 239 2.47 -3.62 -27.87
N VAL A 240 3.34 -4.60 -27.58
CA VAL A 240 3.99 -4.73 -26.27
C VAL A 240 5.05 -3.65 -26.06
N ILE A 241 5.84 -3.33 -27.09
CA ILE A 241 6.85 -2.27 -27.01
C ILE A 241 6.20 -0.89 -26.88
N ASP A 242 5.13 -0.62 -27.64
CA ASP A 242 4.42 0.66 -27.59
C ASP A 242 3.77 0.89 -26.22
N TYR A 243 3.36 -0.19 -25.54
CA TYR A 243 2.78 -0.11 -24.21
C TYR A 243 3.83 0.13 -23.11
N PHE A 244 4.92 -0.65 -23.09
CA PHE A 244 5.90 -0.59 -22.00
C PHE A 244 7.08 0.34 -22.29
N SER A 245 7.15 1.46 -21.56
CA SER A 245 8.32 2.36 -21.54
C SER A 245 9.48 1.83 -20.66
N THR A 246 9.89 0.57 -20.83
CA THR A 246 10.85 -0.13 -19.95
C THR A 246 12.10 -0.64 -20.67
N THR A 247 12.99 -1.30 -19.93
CA THR A 247 14.17 -1.99 -20.50
C THR A 247 13.74 -3.20 -21.34
N ILE A 248 14.07 -3.17 -22.63
CA ILE A 248 13.76 -4.23 -23.61
C ILE A 248 14.98 -5.15 -23.78
N VAL A 249 14.75 -6.46 -23.78
CA VAL A 249 15.77 -7.50 -24.01
C VAL A 249 15.29 -8.44 -25.10
N MET A 250 16.09 -8.64 -26.15
CA MET A 250 15.85 -9.66 -27.19
C MET A 250 16.60 -10.94 -26.82
N MET A 251 15.96 -12.12 -26.88
CA MET A 251 16.54 -13.41 -26.50
C MET A 251 16.36 -14.46 -27.59
N ASP A 252 17.43 -15.16 -27.97
CA ASP A 252 17.38 -16.15 -29.08
C ASP A 252 16.95 -17.57 -28.70
N LYS A 253 16.68 -17.76 -27.40
CA LYS A 253 16.04 -18.90 -26.71
C LYS A 253 16.40 -18.78 -25.23
N ALA A 254 15.43 -18.79 -24.33
CA ALA A 254 15.56 -18.35 -22.95
C ALA A 254 16.41 -19.24 -22.00
N SER A 255 17.25 -20.13 -22.51
CA SER A 255 18.04 -21.03 -21.66
C SER A 255 19.51 -21.24 -22.04
N GLU A 256 20.03 -20.86 -23.22
CA GLU A 256 21.43 -21.24 -23.56
C GLU A 256 22.41 -20.15 -24.04
N TYR A 257 22.05 -19.16 -24.87
CA TYR A 257 23.07 -18.38 -25.59
C TYR A 257 22.93 -16.88 -25.34
N LEU A 258 23.92 -16.25 -24.71
CA LEU A 258 23.97 -14.80 -24.54
C LEU A 258 25.41 -14.29 -24.77
N GLU A 259 26.01 -14.65 -25.91
CA GLU A 259 27.31 -14.08 -26.34
C GLU A 259 27.34 -13.39 -27.71
N ASP A 260 26.37 -13.48 -28.63
CA ASP A 260 26.51 -12.77 -29.91
C ASP A 260 25.18 -12.25 -30.48
N PHE A 261 24.90 -10.95 -30.32
CA PHE A 261 23.76 -10.26 -30.95
C PHE A 261 24.07 -8.83 -31.45
N THR A 262 25.31 -8.59 -31.89
CA THR A 262 25.75 -7.28 -32.37
C THR A 262 25.12 -6.78 -33.69
N PRO A 263 24.56 -7.60 -34.63
CA PRO A 263 24.09 -7.04 -35.91
C PRO A 263 22.68 -6.42 -35.95
N LEU A 264 21.78 -6.71 -35.00
CA LEU A 264 20.36 -6.29 -35.07
C LEU A 264 20.09 -4.86 -34.54
N LEU A 265 21.11 -4.17 -34.05
CA LEU A 265 21.05 -2.84 -33.42
C LEU A 265 20.95 -1.65 -34.38
N LYS A 266 20.85 -1.85 -35.70
CA LYS A 266 21.08 -0.74 -36.65
C LYS A 266 19.93 0.25 -36.87
N ASN A 267 18.73 0.04 -36.31
CA ASN A 267 17.64 1.02 -36.39
C ASN A 267 17.14 1.48 -35.00
N GLY A 268 18.01 2.21 -34.29
CA GLY A 268 17.65 3.51 -33.70
C GLY A 268 16.78 3.61 -32.45
N ASN A 269 16.07 2.59 -31.95
CA ASN A 269 15.22 2.75 -30.74
C ASN A 269 15.16 1.56 -29.77
N ILE A 270 15.90 0.49 -30.01
CA ILE A 270 15.90 -0.70 -29.14
C ILE A 270 17.25 -0.80 -28.42
N LYS A 271 17.27 -0.56 -27.11
CA LYS A 271 18.48 -0.78 -26.29
C LYS A 271 18.61 -2.27 -25.96
N ALA A 272 19.22 -3.06 -26.84
CA ALA A 272 19.55 -4.46 -26.52
C ALA A 272 20.63 -4.51 -25.43
N TYR A 273 20.38 -5.22 -24.32
CA TYR A 273 21.34 -5.41 -23.22
C TYR A 273 21.68 -6.90 -23.02
N ALA A 274 22.98 -7.21 -22.87
CA ALA A 274 23.58 -8.55 -22.87
C ALA A 274 23.32 -9.42 -21.60
N LYS A 275 23.74 -10.71 -21.64
CA LYS A 275 23.59 -11.79 -20.61
C LYS A 275 23.59 -11.33 -19.17
N ALA A 276 24.65 -10.60 -18.85
CA ALA A 276 25.04 -10.30 -17.49
C ALA A 276 24.05 -9.32 -16.85
N THR A 277 23.55 -8.36 -17.63
CA THR A 277 22.57 -7.37 -17.18
C THR A 277 21.20 -8.02 -16.92
N VAL A 278 20.77 -8.93 -17.80
CA VAL A 278 19.53 -9.71 -17.63
C VAL A 278 19.58 -10.54 -16.36
N THR A 279 20.65 -11.35 -16.21
CA THR A 279 20.83 -12.22 -15.05
C THR A 279 20.90 -11.42 -13.75
N LYS A 280 21.57 -10.27 -13.77
CA LYS A 280 21.65 -9.37 -12.61
C LYS A 280 20.29 -8.78 -12.26
N LYS A 281 19.53 -8.29 -13.25
CA LYS A 281 18.23 -7.66 -13.03
C LYS A 281 17.17 -8.67 -12.58
N ILE A 282 17.18 -9.88 -13.13
CA ILE A 282 16.38 -11.01 -12.63
C ILE A 282 16.76 -11.31 -11.17
N LYS A 283 18.05 -11.36 -10.83
CA LYS A 283 18.51 -11.54 -9.44
C LYS A 283 18.04 -10.42 -8.50
N GLU A 284 17.93 -9.19 -8.99
CA GLU A 284 17.42 -8.06 -8.20
C GLU A 284 15.90 -8.15 -8.00
N ILE A 285 15.13 -8.47 -9.04
CA ILE A 285 13.66 -8.66 -8.97
C ILE A 285 13.31 -9.80 -8.00
N LEU A 286 14.07 -10.89 -8.06
CA LEU A 286 13.83 -12.08 -7.25
C LEU A 286 14.42 -12.00 -5.83
N ARG A 287 15.14 -10.94 -5.46
CA ARG A 287 15.70 -10.69 -4.11
C ARG A 287 14.77 -9.85 -3.27
#